data_AF-A0A645F0J9-F1
#
_entry.id   AF-A0A645F0J9-F1
#
_cell.length_a   1.000
_cell.length_b   1.000
_cell.length_c   1.000
_cell.angle_alpha   90.00
_cell.angle_beta   90.00
_cell.angle_gamma   90.00
#
_symmetry.space_group_name_H-M   'P 1'
#
loop_
_entity.id
_entity.type
_entity.pdbx_description
1 polymer ?
#
loop_
_entity_poly.entity_id
_entity_poly.type
_entity_poly.pdbx_seq_one_letter_code
_entity_poly.pdbx_strand_id
1 'polypeptide(L)'
;MMYREAYEIMKKEGASGIITGSSLGQVASQTAANMHAEIYQLAIPIYHPLIAFDKTEIMDIARRIGTYDISIRPAGSCTAVPERPEVKANYNLIVLEEKRLDIEKMVGEALKAAKVLKL
;
A
#
# COMPACT_ATOMS: atom_id res chain seq x y z
N MET A 1 0.26 6.90 5.32
CA MET A 1 1.66 6.67 5.76
C MET A 1 2.50 5.92 4.73
N MET A 2 2.24 4.64 4.44
CA MET A 2 3.10 3.82 3.56
C MET A 2 3.35 4.44 2.18
N TYR A 3 2.32 5.00 1.53
CA TYR A 3 2.54 5.69 0.24
C TYR A 3 3.38 6.98 0.36
N ARG A 4 3.33 7.69 1.50
CA ARG A 4 4.19 8.86 1.75
C ARG A 4 5.66 8.43 1.91
N GLU A 5 5.91 7.33 2.63
CA GLU A 5 7.25 6.74 2.75
C GLU A 5 7.77 6.24 1.39
N ALA A 6 6.93 5.53 0.64
CA ALA A 6 7.26 5.07 -0.70
C ALA A 6 7.52 6.22 -1.68
N TYR A 7 6.80 7.35 -1.56
CA TYR A 7 7.08 8.57 -2.32
C TYR A 7 8.47 9.14 -2.04
N GLU A 8 8.90 9.17 -0.77
CA GLU A 8 10.24 9.63 -0.42
C GLU A 8 11.33 8.69 -0.93
N ILE A 9 11.10 7.36 -0.90
CA ILE A 9 12.00 6.39 -1.52
C ILE A 9 12.04 6.57 -3.03
N MET A 10 10.87 6.72 -3.68
CA MET A 10 10.76 6.96 -5.12
C MET A 10 11.60 8.15 -5.57
N LYS A 11 11.57 9.26 -4.82
CA LYS A 11 12.42 10.43 -5.08
C LYS A 11 13.92 10.11 -4.94
N LYS A 12 14.31 9.38 -3.89
CA LYS A 12 15.72 9.00 -3.65
C LYS A 12 16.28 8.11 -4.76
N GLU A 13 15.46 7.20 -5.28
CA GLU A 13 15.84 6.26 -6.34
C GLU A 13 15.66 6.83 -7.75
N GLY A 14 15.12 8.05 -7.90
CA GLY A 14 14.82 8.65 -9.21
C GLY A 14 13.74 7.90 -10.00
N ALA A 15 12.83 7.21 -9.31
CA ALA A 15 11.76 6.43 -9.93
C ALA A 15 10.57 7.32 -10.37
N SER A 16 9.77 6.83 -11.31
CA SER A 16 8.66 7.60 -11.92
C SER A 16 7.28 7.32 -11.33
N GLY A 17 7.17 6.44 -10.33
CA GLY A 17 5.90 6.10 -9.70
C GLY A 17 6.01 4.92 -8.74
N ILE A 18 4.87 4.50 -8.19
CA ILE A 18 4.75 3.38 -7.25
C ILE A 18 3.91 2.28 -7.90
N ILE A 19 4.32 1.02 -7.76
CA ILE A 19 3.55 -0.15 -8.23
C ILE A 19 2.99 -0.88 -7.02
N THR A 20 1.70 -1.28 -7.07
CA THR A 20 1.10 -2.13 -6.04
C THR A 20 0.43 -3.36 -6.64
N GLY A 21 0.24 -4.40 -5.82
CA GLY A 21 -0.57 -5.57 -6.17
C GLY A 21 -2.06 -5.43 -5.83
N SER A 22 -2.60 -4.21 -5.75
CA SER A 22 -4.00 -3.99 -5.38
C SER A 22 -4.96 -4.48 -6.47
N SER A 23 -6.05 -5.14 -6.06
CA SER A 23 -7.16 -5.55 -6.93
C SER A 23 -8.49 -4.98 -6.42
N LEU A 24 -9.30 -4.39 -7.31
CA LEU A 24 -10.49 -3.67 -6.92
C LEU A 24 -11.54 -4.60 -6.31
N GLY A 25 -11.98 -4.30 -5.09
CA GLY A 25 -13.02 -5.05 -4.38
C GLY A 25 -12.57 -6.34 -3.71
N GLN A 26 -11.27 -6.66 -3.73
CA GLN A 26 -10.77 -7.91 -3.14
C GLN A 26 -10.76 -7.91 -1.61
N VAL A 27 -10.46 -6.77 -0.98
CA VAL A 27 -10.48 -6.56 0.48
C VAL A 27 -11.06 -5.19 0.82
N ALA A 28 -11.40 -4.95 2.09
CA ALA A 28 -12.03 -3.71 2.53
C ALA A 28 -11.23 -2.44 2.15
N SER A 29 -9.89 -2.45 2.25
CA SER A 29 -9.05 -1.32 1.85
C SER A 29 -8.98 -1.08 0.34
N GLN A 30 -9.40 -2.06 -0.48
CA GLN A 30 -9.28 -2.00 -1.94
C GLN A 30 -10.61 -1.66 -2.63
N THR A 31 -11.46 -0.87 -1.98
CA THR A 31 -12.59 -0.22 -2.67
C THR A 31 -12.11 1.04 -3.39
N ALA A 32 -12.84 1.48 -4.43
CA ALA A 32 -12.50 2.71 -5.14
C ALA A 32 -12.41 3.92 -4.20
N ALA A 33 -13.31 4.00 -3.20
CA ALA A 33 -13.30 5.07 -2.20
C ALA A 33 -12.04 5.03 -1.32
N ASN A 34 -11.65 3.85 -0.84
CA ASN A 34 -10.48 3.70 0.02
C ASN A 34 -9.18 3.90 -0.76
N MET A 35 -9.06 3.33 -1.97
CA MET A 35 -7.90 3.55 -2.84
C MET A 35 -7.72 5.03 -3.18
N HIS A 36 -8.81 5.77 -3.43
CA HIS A 36 -8.74 7.22 -3.62
C HIS A 36 -8.29 7.95 -2.35
N ALA A 37 -8.84 7.55 -1.20
CA ALA A 37 -8.51 8.16 0.08
C ALA A 37 -7.08 7.87 0.54
N GLU A 38 -6.47 6.74 0.19
CA GLU A 38 -5.10 6.38 0.58
C GLU A 38 -4.03 7.26 -0.10
N ILE A 39 -4.34 7.77 -1.29
CA ILE A 39 -3.38 8.48 -2.16
C ILE A 39 -3.52 10.00 -2.07
N TYR A 40 -4.37 10.50 -1.18
CA TYR A 40 -4.53 11.95 -1.01
C TYR A 40 -3.20 12.64 -0.68
N GLN A 41 -3.06 13.87 -1.18
CA GLN A 41 -1.82 14.66 -1.13
C GLN A 41 -0.61 14.02 -1.85
N LEU A 42 -0.79 12.92 -2.59
CA LEU A 42 0.22 12.36 -3.46
C LEU A 42 -0.16 12.60 -4.91
N ALA A 43 0.53 13.55 -5.53
CA ALA A 43 0.39 13.85 -6.95
C ALA A 43 1.41 13.06 -7.78
N ILE A 44 1.34 11.72 -7.70
CA ILE A 44 2.27 10.80 -8.38
C ILE A 44 1.52 9.65 -9.07
N PRO A 45 2.11 9.06 -10.12
CA PRO A 45 1.56 7.83 -10.70
C PRO A 45 1.63 6.67 -9.71
N ILE A 46 0.48 6.02 -9.49
CA ILE A 46 0.39 4.74 -8.79
C ILE A 46 -0.21 3.73 -9.76
N TYR A 47 0.57 2.70 -10.06
CA TYR A 47 0.19 1.65 -10.99
C TYR A 47 -0.39 0.46 -10.23
N HIS A 48 -1.56 0.01 -10.66
CA HIS A 48 -2.25 -1.17 -10.11
C HIS A 48 -2.41 -2.23 -11.21
N PRO A 49 -1.37 -2.99 -11.59
CA PRO A 49 -1.44 -3.97 -12.68
C PRO A 49 -2.51 -5.05 -12.47
N LEU A 50 -2.88 -5.31 -11.20
CA LEU A 50 -3.83 -6.34 -10.81
C LEU A 50 -5.26 -5.79 -10.59
N ILE A 51 -5.53 -4.51 -10.89
CA ILE A 51 -6.76 -3.82 -10.46
C ILE A 51 -8.06 -4.51 -10.91
N ALA A 52 -8.04 -5.21 -12.04
CA ALA A 52 -9.21 -5.85 -12.64
C ALA A 52 -9.16 -7.39 -12.61
N PHE A 53 -8.17 -7.98 -11.93
CA PHE A 53 -8.02 -9.43 -11.85
C PHE A 53 -8.67 -9.97 -10.59
N ASP A 54 -9.32 -11.13 -10.71
CA ASP A 54 -9.76 -11.84 -9.52
C ASP A 54 -8.60 -12.58 -8.81
N LYS A 55 -8.88 -13.07 -7.61
CA LYS A 55 -7.86 -13.74 -6.79
C LYS A 55 -7.31 -15.00 -7.46
N THR A 56 -8.14 -15.76 -8.18
CA THR A 56 -7.70 -16.99 -8.83
C THR A 56 -6.75 -16.70 -10.00
N GLU A 57 -7.04 -15.69 -10.80
CA GLU A 57 -6.16 -15.24 -11.88
C GLU A 57 -4.80 -14.76 -11.34
N ILE A 58 -4.80 -13.99 -10.26
CA ILE A 58 -3.57 -13.53 -9.59
C ILE A 58 -2.75 -14.73 -9.09
N MET A 59 -3.40 -15.72 -8.48
CA MET A 59 -2.74 -16.94 -8.01
C MET A 59 -2.16 -17.75 -9.16
N ASP A 60 -2.84 -17.83 -10.30
CA ASP A 60 -2.35 -18.53 -11.48
C ASP A 60 -1.14 -17.83 -12.10
N ILE A 61 -1.16 -16.49 -12.17
CA ILE A 61 0.02 -15.71 -12.57
C ILE A 61 1.18 -15.99 -11.60
N ALA A 62 0.94 -15.95 -10.29
CA ALA A 62 1.96 -16.22 -9.28
C ALA A 62 2.58 -17.62 -9.41
N ARG A 63 1.78 -18.64 -9.74
CA ARG A 63 2.29 -20.00 -10.03
C ARG A 63 3.13 -20.02 -11.29
N ARG A 64 2.65 -19.37 -12.36
CA ARG A 64 3.36 -19.31 -13.65
C ARG A 64 4.71 -18.61 -13.56
N ILE A 65 4.85 -17.59 -12.71
CA ILE A 65 6.11 -16.86 -12.50
C ILE A 65 6.93 -17.39 -11.32
N GLY A 66 6.50 -18.47 -10.67
CA GLY A 66 7.24 -19.14 -9.59
C GLY A 66 7.25 -18.43 -8.24
N THR A 67 6.35 -17.49 -7.98
CA THR A 67 6.30 -16.74 -6.70
C THR A 67 5.29 -17.32 -5.70
N TYR A 68 4.33 -18.11 -6.16
CA TYR A 68 3.22 -18.62 -5.34
C TYR A 68 3.69 -19.31 -4.04
N ASP A 69 4.61 -20.28 -4.14
CA ASP A 69 5.06 -21.09 -2.99
C ASP A 69 5.81 -20.28 -1.94
N ILE A 70 6.45 -19.16 -2.33
CA ILE A 70 7.10 -18.24 -1.40
C ILE A 70 6.06 -17.35 -0.73
N SER A 71 5.10 -16.84 -1.51
CA SER A 71 4.08 -15.91 -1.03
C SER A 71 3.06 -16.51 -0.06
N ILE A 72 2.84 -17.83 -0.08
CA ILE A 72 1.91 -18.50 0.84
C ILE A 72 2.56 -18.95 2.16
N ARG A 73 3.88 -18.77 2.33
CA ARG A 73 4.56 -19.14 3.57
C ARG A 73 3.99 -18.33 4.74
N PRO A 74 3.90 -18.90 5.95
CA PRO A 74 3.47 -18.15 7.13
C PRO A 74 4.35 -16.91 7.32
N ALA A 75 3.71 -15.74 7.36
CA ALA A 75 4.34 -14.46 7.65
C ALA A 75 3.72 -13.88 8.93
N GLY A 76 4.44 -12.97 9.59
CA GLY A 76 3.90 -12.25 10.75
C GLY A 76 2.63 -11.50 10.38
N SER A 77 1.58 -11.64 11.19
CA SER A 77 0.32 -10.91 11.00
C SER A 77 0.50 -9.44 11.40
N CYS A 78 -0.12 -8.54 10.66
CA CYS A 78 -0.25 -7.14 11.09
C CYS A 78 -1.04 -7.09 12.41
N THR A 79 -0.50 -6.42 13.43
CA THR A 79 -1.15 -6.27 14.73
C THR A 79 -2.16 -5.11 14.75
N ALA A 80 -2.19 -4.28 13.72
CA ALA A 80 -3.06 -3.11 13.61
C ALA A 80 -4.33 -3.35 12.75
N VAL A 81 -4.73 -4.60 12.57
CA VAL A 81 -5.94 -4.93 11.79
C VAL A 81 -7.18 -4.55 12.61
N PRO A 82 -8.04 -3.62 12.14
CA PRO A 82 -9.25 -3.24 12.86
C PRO A 82 -10.29 -4.37 12.82
N GLU A 83 -11.10 -4.50 13.87
CA GLU A 83 -12.19 -5.49 13.93
C GLU A 83 -13.23 -5.25 12.82
N ARG A 84 -13.48 -3.98 12.48
CA ARG A 84 -14.45 -3.54 11.47
C ARG A 84 -13.81 -2.56 10.51
N PRO A 85 -13.07 -3.03 9.49
CA PRO A 85 -12.47 -2.14 8.50
C PRO A 85 -13.54 -1.42 7.70
N GLU A 86 -13.38 -0.11 7.55
CA GLU A 86 -14.26 0.73 6.75
C GLU A 86 -14.07 0.43 5.26
N VAL A 87 -15.15 0.34 4.49
CA VAL A 87 -15.14 0.10 3.03
C VAL A 87 -15.33 1.38 2.21
N LYS A 88 -15.58 2.50 2.87
CA LYS A 88 -15.76 3.82 2.25
C LYS A 88 -15.21 4.90 3.17
N ALA A 89 -13.91 5.16 3.05
CA ALA A 89 -13.20 6.13 3.84
C ALA A 89 -13.80 7.53 3.72
N ASN A 90 -13.93 8.20 4.87
CA ASN A 90 -14.30 9.60 4.90
C ASN A 90 -13.04 10.49 4.84
N TYR A 91 -12.83 11.12 3.68
CA TYR A 91 -11.70 12.02 3.45
C TYR A 91 -11.55 13.11 4.53
N ASN A 92 -12.65 13.73 4.95
CA ASN A 92 -12.60 14.81 5.93
C ASN A 92 -12.13 14.32 7.30
N LEU A 93 -12.50 13.08 7.67
CA LEU A 93 -12.07 12.47 8.91
C LEU A 93 -10.57 12.16 8.86
N ILE A 94 -10.07 11.63 7.74
CA ILE A 94 -8.65 11.35 7.54
C ILE A 94 -7.81 12.62 7.76
N VAL A 95 -8.18 13.73 7.13
CA VAL A 95 -7.47 15.02 7.27
C VAL A 95 -7.52 15.54 8.70
N LEU A 96 -8.64 15.34 9.41
CA LEU A 96 -8.78 15.75 10.81
C LEU A 96 -7.90 14.92 11.74
N GLU A 97 -7.91 13.59 11.57
CA GLU A 97 -7.16 12.66 12.41
C GLU A 97 -5.65 12.80 12.18
N GLU A 98 -5.20 13.03 10.94
CA GLU A 98 -3.78 13.27 10.67
C GLU A 98 -3.23 14.53 11.34
N LYS A 99 -4.05 15.55 11.64
CA LYS A 99 -3.58 16.73 12.39
C LYS A 99 -3.10 16.39 13.80
N ARG A 100 -3.48 15.22 14.33
CA ARG A 100 -3.02 14.73 15.64
C ARG A 100 -1.68 14.02 15.56
N LEU A 101 -1.14 13.84 14.35
CA LEU A 101 0.07 13.07 14.09
C LEU A 101 1.16 13.98 13.50
N ASP A 102 2.40 13.75 13.91
CA ASP A 102 3.58 14.38 13.30
C ASP A 102 4.04 13.53 12.11
N ILE A 103 3.30 13.67 11.00
CA ILE A 103 3.49 12.85 9.78
C ILE A 103 4.91 13.00 9.23
N GLU A 104 5.44 14.23 9.19
CA GLU A 104 6.79 14.50 8.67
C GLU A 104 7.85 13.80 9.51
N LYS A 105 7.77 13.90 10.84
CA LYS A 105 8.70 13.19 11.72
C LYS A 105 8.60 11.69 11.58
N MET A 106 7.38 11.13 11.56
CA MET A 106 7.16 9.69 11.42
C MET A 106 7.75 9.13 10.12
N VAL A 107 7.49 9.79 8.99
CA VAL A 107 8.06 9.42 7.69
C VAL A 107 9.59 9.57 7.72
N GLY A 108 10.11 10.66 8.28
CA GLY A 108 11.54 10.89 8.41
C GLY A 108 12.27 9.82 9.23
N GLU A 109 11.67 9.38 10.34
CA GLU A 109 12.19 8.30 11.19
C GLU A 109 12.15 6.95 10.46
N ALA A 110 11.05 6.61 9.78
CA ALA A 110 10.93 5.39 8.99
C ALA A 110 12.01 5.33 7.88
N LEU A 111 12.25 6.44 7.19
CA LEU A 111 13.27 6.52 6.14
C LEU A 111 14.70 6.40 6.65
N LYS A 112 14.98 6.83 7.89
CA LYS A 112 16.30 6.63 8.52
C LYS A 112 16.53 5.18 8.88
N ALA A 113 15.46 4.46 9.25
CA ALA A 113 15.52 3.05 9.60
C ALA A 113 15.49 2.11 8.38
N ALA A 114 15.13 2.61 7.20
CA ALA A 114 15.05 1.84 5.97
C ALA A 114 16.41 1.22 5.60
N LYS A 115 16.39 -0.03 5.13
CA LYS A 115 17.58 -0.79 4.73
C LYS A 115 17.40 -1.33 3.32
N VAL A 116 18.42 -1.16 2.49
CA VAL A 116 18.49 -1.82 1.18
C VAL A 116 19.06 -3.23 1.39
N LEU A 117 18.26 -4.24 1.06
CA LEU A 117 18.70 -5.63 1.05
C LEU A 117 19.09 -6.01 -0.37
N LYS A 118 20.26 -6.62 -0.54
CA LYS A 118 20.63 -7.27 -1.79
C LYS A 118 20.10 -8.71 -1.73
N LEU A 119 19.21 -9.03 -2.66
CA LEU A 119 18.65 -10.37 -2.84
C LEU A 119 19.67 -11.29 -3.53
#